data_AF-A0A1T5HIA9-F1
#
_entry.id   AF-A0A1T5HIA9-F1
#
_cell.length_a   1.000
_cell.length_b   1.000
_cell.length_c   1.000
_cell.angle_alpha   90.00
_cell.angle_beta   90.00
_cell.angle_gamma   90.00
#
_symmetry.space_group_name_H-M   'P 1'
#
loop_
_entity.id
_entity.type
_entity.pdbx_description
1 polymer ?
#
loop_
_entity_poly.entity_id
_entity_poly.type
_entity_poly.pdbx_seq_one_letter_code
_entity_poly.pdbx_strand_id
1 'polypeptide(L)'
;MPETNLIETGASTQSYYQSINKAYHKLYHKPLMLHYPFFKEPGESLEMRQMNLTNHCISCIDSLENKHVLEVGCGNGIQSVYIYEKFNPGSLLG
;
A
#
# COMPACT_ATOMS: atom_id res chain seq x y z
N MET A 1 6.43 17.58 19.93
CA MET A 1 7.10 16.69 18.95
C MET A 1 7.88 17.59 18.01
N PRO A 2 9.14 17.27 17.65
CA PRO A 2 9.89 18.13 16.74
C PRO A 2 9.19 18.18 15.38
N GLU A 3 9.14 19.35 14.78
CA GLU A 3 8.68 19.54 13.40
C GLU A 3 9.68 18.85 12.47
N THR A 4 9.27 17.76 11.82
CA THR A 4 10.12 17.08 10.83
C THR A 4 10.28 18.00 9.62
N ASN A 5 11.52 18.37 9.29
CA ASN A 5 11.78 19.21 8.12
C ASN A 5 11.57 18.39 6.82
N LEU A 6 11.06 19.03 5.76
CA LEU A 6 10.81 18.38 4.46
C LEU A 6 12.07 17.68 3.89
N ILE A 7 13.25 18.24 4.17
CA ILE A 7 14.54 17.68 3.77
C ILE A 7 14.82 16.32 4.44
N GLU A 8 14.44 16.15 5.71
CA GLU A 8 14.65 14.90 6.46
C GLU A 8 13.74 13.78 5.97
N THR A 9 12.56 14.13 5.46
CA THR A 9 11.59 13.15 4.93
C THR A 9 12.08 12.52 3.62
N GLY A 10 12.84 13.25 2.80
CA GLY A 10 13.40 12.75 1.54
C GLY A 10 14.81 12.15 1.65
N ALA A 11 15.42 12.17 2.84
CA ALA A 11 16.82 11.77 3.03
C ALA A 11 17.05 10.24 2.89
N SER A 12 16.01 9.43 3.12
CA SER A 12 16.06 7.99 2.90
C SER A 12 14.68 7.42 2.56
N THR A 13 14.66 6.27 1.90
CA THR A 13 13.43 5.51 1.64
C THR A 13 12.67 5.17 2.93
N GLN A 14 13.41 4.86 4.01
CA GLN A 14 12.81 4.57 5.31
C GLN A 14 12.14 5.81 5.92
N SER A 15 12.83 6.95 5.94
CA SER A 15 12.30 8.21 6.45
C SER A 15 11.05 8.64 5.68
N TYR A 16 11.06 8.46 4.36
CA TYR A 16 9.91 8.74 3.50
C TYR A 16 8.69 7.90 3.89
N TYR A 17 8.83 6.58 3.94
CA TYR A 17 7.71 5.68 4.27
C TYR A 17 7.22 5.84 5.71
N GLN A 18 8.10 6.18 6.66
CA GLN A 18 7.72 6.49 8.03
C GLN A 18 6.89 7.79 8.10
N SER A 19 7.31 8.83 7.39
CA SER A 19 6.57 10.09 7.33
C SER A 19 5.19 9.92 6.70
N ILE A 20 5.08 9.16 5.61
CA ILE A 20 3.78 8.89 4.97
C ILE A 20 2.88 8.08 5.89
N ASN A 21 3.37 7.00 6.51
CA ASN A 21 2.60 6.23 7.48
C ASN A 21 2.03 7.12 8.60
N LYS A 22 2.88 8.01 9.15
CA LYS A 22 2.47 8.94 10.21
C LYS A 22 1.41 9.92 9.72
N ALA A 23 1.56 10.45 8.50
CA ALA A 23 0.57 11.33 7.90
C ALA A 23 -0.78 10.61 7.70
N TYR A 24 -0.77 9.41 7.15
CA TYR A 24 -1.98 8.61 6.95
C TYR A 24 -2.66 8.24 8.27
N HIS A 25 -1.91 7.79 9.27
CA HIS A 25 -2.46 7.51 10.59
C HIS A 25 -3.09 8.75 11.23
N LYS A 26 -2.47 9.93 11.08
CA LYS A 26 -3.01 11.19 11.62
C LYS A 26 -4.30 11.63 10.94
N LEU A 27 -4.41 11.45 9.62
CA LEU A 27 -5.52 11.96 8.81
C LEU A 27 -6.69 10.97 8.67
N TYR A 28 -6.39 9.67 8.61
CA TYR A 28 -7.38 8.61 8.32
C TYR A 28 -7.60 7.67 9.51
N HIS A 29 -6.84 7.83 10.60
CA HIS A 29 -6.94 7.01 11.81
C HIS A 29 -6.75 5.50 11.60
N LYS A 30 -6.08 5.12 10.52
CA LYS A 30 -5.74 3.73 10.19
C LYS A 30 -4.52 3.67 9.27
N PRO A 31 -3.80 2.53 9.24
CA PRO A 31 -2.75 2.33 8.26
C PRO A 31 -3.35 2.20 6.85
N LEU A 32 -2.71 2.81 5.87
CA LEU A 32 -3.06 2.75 4.45
C LEU A 32 -1.87 2.23 3.64
N MET A 33 -2.11 1.79 2.41
CA MET A 33 -1.04 1.36 1.51
C MET A 33 -0.09 2.54 1.22
N LEU A 34 1.19 2.28 0.94
CA LEU A 34 2.22 3.32 0.83
C LEU A 34 2.65 3.64 -0.60
N HIS A 35 1.95 3.09 -1.59
CA HIS A 35 2.22 3.32 -3.00
C HIS A 35 1.32 4.41 -3.59
N TYR A 36 1.63 4.80 -4.83
CA TYR A 36 0.87 5.79 -5.59
C TYR A 36 -0.59 5.33 -5.84
N PRO A 37 -1.60 6.21 -5.73
CA PRO A 37 -3.00 5.87 -6.00
C PRO A 37 -3.31 5.80 -7.51
N PHE A 38 -4.18 4.86 -7.92
CA PHE A 38 -4.69 4.79 -9.30
C PHE A 38 -6.15 5.23 -9.39
N PHE A 39 -6.39 6.32 -10.11
CA PHE A 39 -7.71 6.92 -10.28
C PHE A 39 -8.46 6.26 -11.43
N LYS A 40 -9.66 5.76 -11.17
CA LYS A 40 -10.56 5.25 -12.21
C LYS A 40 -11.74 6.18 -12.42
N GLU A 41 -12.33 6.67 -11.34
CA GLU A 41 -13.57 7.46 -11.38
C GLU A 41 -13.48 8.73 -10.53
N PRO A 42 -14.22 9.80 -10.90
CA PRO A 42 -14.40 10.97 -10.05
C PRO A 42 -14.96 10.63 -8.66
N GLY A 43 -14.43 11.29 -7.63
CA GLY A 43 -14.94 11.18 -6.25
C GLY A 43 -14.41 9.97 -5.45
N GLU A 44 -13.57 9.11 -6.03
CA GLU A 44 -12.97 7.99 -5.30
C GLU A 44 -12.17 8.47 -4.09
N SER A 45 -12.26 7.76 -2.97
CA SER A 45 -11.41 8.00 -1.80
C SER A 45 -9.96 7.57 -2.10
N LEU A 46 -9.00 8.03 -1.29
CA LEU A 46 -7.60 7.59 -1.42
C LEU A 46 -7.49 6.05 -1.37
N GLU A 47 -8.22 5.42 -0.45
CA GLU A 47 -8.25 3.96 -0.28
C GLU A 47 -8.75 3.24 -1.52
N MET A 48 -9.84 3.74 -2.12
CA MET A 48 -10.37 3.17 -3.36
C MET A 48 -9.32 3.23 -4.47
N ARG A 49 -8.62 4.36 -4.58
CA ARG A 49 -7.58 4.53 -5.59
C ARG A 49 -6.36 3.64 -5.32
N GLN A 50 -6.02 3.38 -4.06
CA GLN A 50 -4.95 2.45 -3.70
C GLN A 50 -5.34 1.01 -4.06
N MET A 51 -6.54 0.58 -3.67
CA MET A 51 -7.10 -0.71 -4.08
C MET A 51 -7.15 -0.87 -5.60
N ASN A 52 -7.48 0.19 -6.34
CA ASN A 52 -7.52 0.19 -7.80
C ASN A 52 -6.17 -0.14 -8.42
N LEU A 53 -5.07 0.38 -7.88
CA LEU A 53 -3.74 0.06 -8.38
C LEU A 53 -3.44 -1.43 -8.17
N THR A 54 -3.65 -1.93 -6.96
CA THR A 54 -3.43 -3.35 -6.64
C THR A 54 -4.27 -4.26 -7.53
N ASN A 55 -5.56 -3.95 -7.69
CA ASN A 55 -6.45 -4.70 -8.58
C ASN A 55 -5.96 -4.69 -10.03
N HIS A 56 -5.45 -3.55 -10.51
CA HIS A 56 -4.90 -3.45 -11.86
C HIS A 56 -3.63 -4.28 -12.02
N CYS A 57 -2.68 -4.19 -11.09
CA CYS A 57 -1.45 -4.99 -11.12
C CYS A 57 -1.75 -6.50 -11.11
N ILE A 58 -2.66 -6.95 -10.25
CA ILE A 58 -3.07 -8.36 -10.21
C ILE A 58 -3.78 -8.78 -11.50
N SER A 59 -4.55 -7.91 -12.15
CA SER A 59 -5.21 -8.24 -13.43
C SER A 59 -4.24 -8.47 -14.60
N CYS A 60 -2.98 -8.04 -14.46
CA CYS A 60 -1.94 -8.22 -15.48
C CYS A 60 -1.17 -9.54 -15.37
N ILE A 61 -1.48 -10.36 -14.36
CA ILE A 61 -0.83 -11.65 -14.11
C ILE A 61 -1.87 -12.75 -13.97
N ASP A 62 -1.41 -14.00 -13.98
CA ASP A 62 -2.28 -15.15 -13.72
C ASP A 62 -2.90 -15.08 -12.32
N SER A 63 -4.06 -15.70 -12.15
CA SER A 63 -4.73 -15.85 -10.85
C SER A 63 -3.76 -16.24 -9.75
N LEU A 64 -3.87 -15.59 -8.59
CA LEU A 64 -3.08 -15.90 -7.40
C LEU A 64 -3.63 -17.08 -6.60
N GLU A 65 -4.82 -17.58 -6.94
CA GLU A 65 -5.54 -18.57 -6.15
C GLU A 65 -4.69 -19.83 -5.90
N ASN A 66 -4.58 -20.22 -4.63
CA ASN A 66 -3.77 -21.35 -4.15
C ASN A 66 -2.25 -21.28 -4.48
N LYS A 67 -1.73 -20.13 -4.92
CA LYS A 67 -0.30 -19.94 -5.20
C LYS A 67 0.46 -19.45 -3.97
N HIS A 68 1.76 -19.71 -3.96
CA HIS A 68 2.71 -19.07 -3.04
C HIS A 68 3.12 -17.71 -3.61
N VAL A 69 2.80 -16.63 -2.92
CA VAL A 69 3.03 -15.26 -3.37
C VAL A 69 4.12 -14.60 -2.53
N LEU A 70 5.07 -13.95 -3.19
CA LEU A 70 6.06 -13.07 -2.57
C LEU A 70 5.76 -11.62 -2.99
N GLU A 71 5.53 -10.75 -2.02
CA GLU A 71 5.40 -9.31 -2.23
C GLU A 71 6.71 -8.60 -1.88
N VAL A 72 7.51 -8.30 -2.89
CA VAL A 72 8.78 -7.59 -2.68
C VAL A 72 8.50 -6.11 -2.39
N GLY A 73 8.91 -5.65 -1.20
CA GLY A 73 8.70 -4.26 -0.79
C GLY A 73 7.29 -3.98 -0.28
N CYS A 74 6.74 -4.88 0.55
CA CYS A 74 5.38 -4.80 1.11
C CYS A 74 5.07 -3.54 1.95
N GLY A 75 6.09 -2.73 2.27
CA GLY A 75 5.95 -1.51 3.05
C GLY A 75 5.49 -1.80 4.49
N ASN A 76 4.25 -1.41 4.80
CA ASN A 76 3.62 -1.68 6.11
C ASN A 76 2.72 -2.92 6.11
N GLY A 77 2.75 -3.73 5.05
CA GLY A 77 1.99 -4.98 4.93
C GLY A 77 0.50 -4.82 4.62
N ILE A 78 -0.04 -3.59 4.52
CA ILE A 78 -1.48 -3.39 4.26
C ILE A 78 -1.89 -3.89 2.88
N GLN A 79 -1.03 -3.74 1.88
CA GLN A 79 -1.27 -4.32 0.55
C GLN A 79 -1.23 -5.85 0.61
N SER A 80 -0.31 -6.44 1.37
CA SER A 80 -0.21 -7.89 1.60
C SER A 80 -1.50 -8.47 2.17
N VAL A 81 -2.02 -7.83 3.22
CA VAL A 81 -3.30 -8.23 3.85
C VAL A 81 -4.44 -8.13 2.84
N TYR A 82 -4.53 -7.02 2.09
CA TYR A 82 -5.54 -6.85 1.05
C TYR A 82 -5.46 -7.92 -0.03
N ILE A 83 -4.25 -8.27 -0.48
CA ILE A 83 -4.05 -9.32 -1.49
C ILE A 83 -4.51 -10.67 -0.95
N TYR A 84 -4.12 -10.99 0.28
CA TYR A 84 -4.48 -12.25 0.95
C TYR A 84 -6.00 -12.41 1.10
N GLU A 85 -6.68 -11.37 1.58
CA GLU A 85 -8.13 -11.41 1.82
C GLU A 85 -8.95 -11.45 0.51
N LYS A 86 -8.45 -10.86 -0.57
CA LYS A 86 -9.23 -10.67 -1.81
C LYS A 86 -8.97 -11.72 -2.88
N PHE A 87 -7.73 -12.23 -3.00
CA PHE A 87 -7.33 -13.06 -4.14
C PHE A 87 -6.99 -14.51 -3.76
N ASN A 88 -7.22 -14.90 -2.50
CA ASN A 88 -7.10 -16.28 -2.00
C ASN A 88 -5.78 -16.99 -2.36
N PRO A 89 -4.60 -16.39 -2.15
CA PRO A 89 -3.35 -17.11 -2.32
C PRO A 89 -3.26 -18.27 -1.31
N GLY A 90 -2.54 -19.33 -1.68
CA GLY A 90 -2.28 -20.45 -0.77
C GLY A 90 -1.35 -20.05 0.37
N SER A 91 -0.42 -19.13 0.12
CA SER A 91 0.36 -18.43 1.14
C SER A 91 0.88 -17.10 0.61
N LEU A 92 1.08 -16.13 1.48
CA LEU A 92 1.69 -14.84 1.12
C LEU A 92 2.82 -14.50 2.09
N LEU A 93 3.99 -14.17 1.54
CA LEU A 93 5.13 -13.60 2.25
C LEU A 93 5.31 -12.14 1.79
N GLY A 94 5.23 -11.20 2.74
CA GLY A 94 5.48 -9.78 2.53
C GLY A 94 6.72 -9.33 3.29
#